data_AF-A0A523JRL4-F1
#
_entry.id   AF-A0A523JRL4-F1
#
_cell.length_a   1.000
_cell.length_b   1.000
_cell.length_c   1.000
_cell.angle_alpha   90.00
_cell.angle_beta   90.00
_cell.angle_gamma   90.00
#
_symmetry.space_group_name_H-M   'P 1'
#
loop_
_entity.id
_entity.type
_entity.pdbx_description
1 polymer ?
#
loop_
_entity_poly.entity_id
_entity_poly.type
_entity_poly.pdbx_seq_one_letter_code
_entity_poly.pdbx_strand_id
1 'polypeptide(L)'
;MNGTIRVTYKVARRIAVLIVGGTVLAVGIAMIVAPGPAIIVLPIGLAVLGIEFAWPRIWLRTLRERISAQNAKYRGRRAENHRNRHR
;
A
#
# COMPACT_ATOMS: atom_id res chain seq x y z
N MET A 1 -7.81 -21.88 9.76
CA MET A 1 -7.87 -21.74 8.29
C MET A 1 -7.56 -20.29 7.92
N ASN A 2 -6.28 -19.89 7.92
CA ASN A 2 -5.87 -18.46 7.80
C ASN A 2 -4.99 -18.19 6.57
N GLY A 3 -4.93 -19.13 5.62
CA GLY A 3 -4.12 -19.03 4.40
C GLY A 3 -4.73 -18.14 3.32
N THR A 4 -6.06 -18.00 3.31
CA THR A 4 -6.81 -17.28 2.26
C THR A 4 -6.50 -15.79 2.25
N ILE A 5 -6.38 -15.15 3.42
CA ILE A 5 -6.15 -13.71 3.53
C ILE A 5 -4.81 -13.32 2.87
N ARG A 6 -3.74 -14.10 3.10
CA ARG A 6 -2.43 -13.81 2.48
C ARG A 6 -2.44 -13.98 0.96
N VAL A 7 -3.22 -14.94 0.45
CA VAL A 7 -3.39 -15.15 -1.00
C VAL A 7 -4.14 -13.95 -1.59
N THR A 8 -5.23 -13.51 -0.97
CA THR A 8 -5.97 -12.32 -1.39
C THR A 8 -5.09 -11.08 -1.41
N TYR A 9 -4.24 -10.86 -0.39
CA TYR A 9 -3.28 -9.73 -0.40
C TYR A 9 -2.25 -9.83 -1.53
N LYS A 10 -1.69 -11.03 -1.78
CA LYS A 10 -0.74 -11.22 -2.89
C LYS A 10 -1.40 -10.99 -4.25
N VAL A 11 -2.62 -11.46 -4.43
CA VAL A 11 -3.40 -11.28 -5.67
C VAL A 11 -3.78 -9.81 -5.86
N ALA A 12 -4.27 -9.14 -4.80
CA ALA A 12 -4.57 -7.70 -4.84
C ALA A 12 -3.34 -6.86 -5.19
N ARG A 13 -2.18 -7.16 -4.58
CA ARG A 13 -0.91 -6.51 -4.92
C ARG A 13 -0.50 -6.79 -6.37
N ARG A 14 -0.67 -8.02 -6.85
CA ARG A 14 -0.33 -8.40 -8.23
C ARG A 14 -1.20 -7.67 -9.25
N ILE A 15 -2.52 -7.61 -9.01
CA ILE A 15 -3.47 -6.88 -9.85
C ILE A 15 -3.14 -5.39 -9.84
N ALA A 16 -2.84 -4.80 -8.68
CA ALA A 16 -2.41 -3.41 -8.59
C ALA A 16 -1.13 -3.14 -9.41
N VAL A 17 -0.11 -3.98 -9.26
CA VAL A 17 1.14 -3.86 -10.05
C VAL A 17 0.89 -4.05 -11.55
N LEU A 18 -0.05 -4.92 -11.95
CA LEU A 18 -0.39 -5.16 -13.35
C LEU A 18 -1.13 -3.97 -13.96
N ILE A 19 -2.04 -3.36 -13.21
CA ILE A 19 -2.73 -2.12 -13.61
C ILE A 19 -1.72 -0.97 -13.71
N VAL A 20 -0.89 -0.74 -12.68
CA VAL A 20 0.12 0.33 -12.68
C VAL A 20 1.14 0.11 -13.81
N GLY A 21 1.74 -1.08 -13.90
CA GLY A 21 2.70 -1.41 -14.95
C GLY A 21 2.09 -1.33 -16.35
N GLY A 22 0.84 -1.77 -16.53
CA GLY A 22 0.11 -1.66 -17.79
C GLY A 22 -0.15 -0.22 -18.20
N THR A 23 -0.49 0.65 -17.26
CA THR A 23 -0.71 2.08 -17.55
C THR A 23 0.58 2.82 -17.88
N VAL A 24 1.68 2.54 -17.17
CA VAL A 24 3.01 3.11 -17.50
C VAL A 24 3.45 2.67 -18.89
N LEU A 25 3.26 1.39 -19.24
CA LEU A 25 3.52 0.89 -20.60
C LEU A 25 2.66 1.59 -21.65
N ALA A 26 1.36 1.74 -21.41
CA ALA A 26 0.45 2.42 -22.32
C ALA A 26 0.84 3.89 -22.52
N VAL A 27 1.21 4.60 -21.46
CA VAL A 27 1.71 5.99 -21.52
C VAL A 27 3.03 6.06 -22.29
N GLY A 28 3.97 5.15 -22.03
CA GLY A 28 5.24 5.08 -22.75
C GLY A 28 5.05 4.83 -24.25
N ILE A 29 4.17 3.91 -24.62
CA ILE A 29 3.79 3.65 -26.02
C ILE A 29 3.14 4.90 -26.63
N ALA A 30 2.26 5.59 -25.89
CA ALA A 30 1.63 6.82 -26.36
C ALA A 30 2.65 7.94 -26.64
N MET A 31 3.71 8.06 -25.82
CA MET A 31 4.80 9.02 -26.03
C MET A 31 5.63 8.73 -27.27
N ILE A 32 5.74 7.47 -27.68
CA ILE A 32 6.44 7.06 -28.91
C ILE A 32 5.57 7.32 -30.14
N VAL A 33 4.27 7.07 -30.03
CA VAL A 33 3.35 7.05 -31.19
C VAL A 33 2.90 8.45 -31.63
N ALA A 34 2.87 9.46 -30.76
CA ALA A 34 2.52 10.79 -31.22
C ALA A 34 3.18 11.92 -30.41
N PRO A 35 3.75 12.94 -31.07
CA PRO A 35 3.81 14.31 -30.56
C PRO A 35 2.46 15.00 -30.85
N GLY A 36 1.39 14.49 -30.26
CA GLY A 36 0.02 15.02 -30.34
C GLY A 36 -1.03 14.49 -29.33
N PRO A 37 -0.77 13.56 -28.37
CA PRO A 37 -1.82 12.85 -27.64
C PRO A 37 -2.00 13.39 -26.21
N ALA A 38 -1.55 14.63 -25.93
CA ALA A 38 -1.52 15.20 -24.58
C ALA A 38 -2.91 15.14 -23.89
N ILE A 39 -3.98 15.21 -24.68
CA ILE A 39 -5.38 15.16 -24.22
C ILE A 39 -5.79 13.76 -23.76
N ILE A 40 -5.19 12.69 -24.27
CA ILE A 40 -5.48 11.29 -23.87
C ILE A 40 -4.58 10.88 -22.69
N VAL A 41 -3.32 11.32 -22.70
CA VAL A 41 -2.36 11.02 -21.63
C VAL A 41 -2.75 11.69 -20.31
N LEU A 42 -3.35 12.88 -20.35
CA LEU A 42 -3.79 13.62 -19.16
C LEU A 42 -4.86 12.85 -18.31
N PRO A 43 -6.01 12.43 -18.86
CA PRO A 43 -6.99 11.65 -18.12
C PRO A 43 -6.47 10.27 -17.70
N ILE A 44 -5.59 9.65 -18.49
CA ILE A 44 -4.94 8.38 -18.12
C ILE A 44 -4.01 8.59 -16.92
N GLY A 45 -3.17 9.62 -16.93
CA GLY A 45 -2.31 9.98 -15.82
C GLY A 45 -3.10 10.26 -14.55
N LEU A 46 -4.23 10.97 -14.66
CA LEU A 46 -5.14 11.23 -13.53
C LEU A 46 -5.85 9.96 -13.03
N ALA A 47 -6.24 9.06 -13.92
CA ALA A 47 -6.83 7.77 -13.54
C ALA A 47 -5.83 6.90 -12.76
N VAL A 48 -4.56 6.87 -13.21
CA VAL A 48 -3.46 6.18 -12.51
C VAL A 48 -3.19 6.81 -11.15
N LEU A 49 -3.04 8.14 -11.10
CA LEU A 49 -2.91 8.84 -9.83
C LEU A 49 -4.08 8.49 -8.91
N GLY A 50 -5.33 8.56 -9.36
CA GLY A 50 -6.50 8.21 -8.55
C GLY A 50 -6.48 6.79 -7.99
N ILE A 51 -5.96 5.83 -8.75
CA ILE A 51 -5.77 4.44 -8.32
C ILE A 51 -4.68 4.35 -7.23
N GLU A 52 -3.57 5.08 -7.40
CA GLU A 52 -2.46 5.16 -6.43
C GLU A 52 -2.92 5.86 -5.12
N PHE A 53 -3.72 6.92 -5.23
CA PHE A 53 -4.29 7.67 -4.11
C PHE A 53 -5.39 6.90 -3.34
N ALA A 54 -5.94 5.81 -3.88
CA ALA A 54 -6.89 4.93 -3.17
C ALA A 54 -6.20 3.86 -2.30
N TRP A 55 -4.92 3.57 -2.56
CA TRP A 55 -4.10 2.62 -1.81
C TRP A 55 -3.68 3.00 -0.37
N PRO A 56 -3.69 4.29 0.10
CA PRO A 56 -3.27 4.64 1.44
C PRO A 56 -4.07 3.95 2.54
N ARG A 57 -5.36 3.65 2.32
CA ARG A 57 -6.22 3.04 3.34
C ARG A 57 -5.74 1.66 3.79
N ILE A 58 -5.10 0.89 2.91
CA ILE A 58 -4.55 -0.43 3.23
C ILE A 58 -3.19 -0.29 3.91
N TRP A 59 -2.35 0.62 3.44
CA TRP A 59 -1.07 0.94 4.08
C TRP A 59 -1.25 1.48 5.50
N LEU A 60 -2.24 2.36 5.72
CA LEU A 60 -2.56 2.93 7.02
C LEU A 60 -3.03 1.89 8.03
N ARG A 61 -3.79 0.87 7.59
CA ARG A 61 -4.19 -0.25 8.46
C ARG A 61 -2.99 -1.05 8.94
N THR A 62 -2.11 -1.45 8.02
CA THR A 62 -0.88 -2.17 8.37
C THR A 62 0.06 -1.32 9.23
N LEU A 63 0.17 -0.02 8.95
CA LEU A 63 0.99 0.89 9.74
C LEU A 63 0.43 1.07 11.16
N ARG A 64 -0.90 1.22 11.29
CA ARG A 64 -1.57 1.33 12.58
C ARG A 64 -1.43 0.07 13.42
N GLU A 65 -1.53 -1.11 12.81
CA GLU A 65 -1.29 -2.40 13.48
C GLU A 65 0.16 -2.56 13.94
N ARG A 66 1.13 -2.12 13.13
CA ARG A 66 2.55 -2.15 13.50
C ARG A 66 2.84 -1.20 14.66
N ILE A 67 2.29 0.02 14.62
CA ILE A 67 2.46 1.03 15.67
C ILE A 67 1.78 0.59 16.97
N SER A 68 0.56 0.03 16.91
CA SER A 68 -0.16 -0.44 18.11
C SER A 68 0.54 -1.63 18.76
N ALA A 69 1.05 -2.58 17.97
CA ALA A 69 1.82 -3.72 18.47
C ALA A 69 3.13 -3.28 19.14
N GLN A 70 3.80 -2.25 18.61
CA GLN A 70 4.99 -1.68 19.25
C GLN A 70 4.64 -0.97 20.57
N ASN A 71 3.61 -0.13 20.57
CA ASN A 71 3.16 0.59 21.78
C ASN A 71 2.75 -0.37 22.91
N ALA A 72 2.10 -1.50 22.58
CA ALA A 72 1.75 -2.52 23.57
C ALA A 72 3.01 -3.17 24.20
N LYS A 73 4.04 -3.44 23.39
CA LYS A 73 5.33 -3.97 23.89
C LYS A 73 6.08 -2.97 24.78
N TYR A 74 6.05 -1.68 24.46
CA TYR A 74 6.65 -0.64 25.31
C TYR A 74 5.90 -0.44 26.63
N ARG A 75 4.57 -0.53 26.62
CA ARG A 75 3.74 -0.45 27.83
C ARG A 75 3.95 -1.66 28.76
N GLY A 76 4.07 -2.87 28.21
CA GLY A 76 4.32 -4.09 28.99
C GLY A 76 5.63 -4.07 29.76
N ARG A 77 6.72 -3.60 29.15
CA ARG A 77 8.04 -3.55 29.81
C ARG A 77 8.13 -2.56 30.98
N ARG A 78 7.35 -1.48 30.98
CA ARG A 78 7.30 -0.57 32.13
C ARG A 78 6.51 -1.13 33.31
N ALA A 79 5.43 -1.88 33.05
CA ALA A 79 4.63 -2.48 34.12
C ALA A 79 5.39 -3.60 34.85
N GLU A 80 6.21 -4.37 34.13
CA GLU A 80 6.94 -5.50 34.70
C GLU A 80 8.09 -5.07 35.62
N ASN A 81 8.76 -3.95 35.32
CA ASN A 81 9.88 -3.46 36.11
C ASN A 81 9.50 -2.99 37.53
N HIS A 82 8.23 -2.63 37.76
CA HIS A 82 7.74 -2.25 39.08
C HIS A 82 7.36 -3.45 39.97
N ARG A 83 7.08 -4.61 39.37
CA ARG A 83 6.71 -5.82 40.12
C ARG A 83 7.93 -6.52 40.72
N ASN A 84 9.09 -6.37 40.06
CA ASN A 84 10.34 -6.99 40.49
C ASN A 84 11.15 -6.16 41.51
N ARG A 85 10.63 -5.01 41.93
CA ARG A 85 11.27 -4.15 42.94
C ARG A 85 10.72 -4.37 44.37
N HIS A 86 9.68 -5.22 44.49
CA HIS A 86 8.99 -5.54 45.74
C HIS A 86 9.00 -7.04 46.09
N ARG A 87 9.86 -7.83 45.45
CA ARG A 87 10.26 -9.18 45.88
C ARG A 87 11.74 -9.15 46.22
#